data_AF-A0A380HPN8-F1
#
_entry.id   AF-A0A380HPN8-F1
#
_cell.length_a   1.000
_cell.length_b   1.000
_cell.length_c   1.000
_cell.angle_alpha   90.00
_cell.angle_beta   90.00
_cell.angle_gamma   90.00
#
_symmetry.space_group_name_H-M   'P 1'
#
loop_
_entity.id
_entity.type
_entity.pdbx_description
1 polymer ?
#
loop_
_entity_poly.entity_id
_entity_poly.type
_entity_poly.pdbx_seq_one_letter_code
_entity_poly.pdbx_strand_id
1 'polypeptide(L)'
;MTEFNNFDLTVKELESTFSHLEDNDYQSFEESVTQAPRVFVADKGRSGFIANSFAMRLNPLGKLSYVVGETTTPSISSNDLLFFRDQVQLSICVYLQKKQIQSARK
;
A
#
# COMPACT_ATOMS: atom_id res chain seq x y z
N MET A 1 35.07 21.28 8.22
CA MET A 1 34.45 19.95 8.31
C MET A 1 32.97 20.18 8.03
N THR A 2 32.57 20.08 6.77
CA THR A 2 31.20 20.34 6.32
C THR A 2 30.33 19.24 6.90
N GLU A 3 29.46 19.56 7.86
CA GLU A 3 28.45 18.60 8.31
C GLU A 3 27.57 18.26 7.11
N PHE A 4 27.62 16.99 6.69
CA PHE A 4 26.69 16.43 5.73
C PHE A 4 25.31 16.35 6.38
N ASN A 5 24.55 17.45 6.39
CA ASN A 5 23.17 17.43 6.88
C ASN A 5 22.24 16.85 5.80
N ASN A 6 22.31 15.53 5.58
CA ASN A 6 21.46 14.79 4.64
C ASN A 6 19.96 14.86 5.00
N PHE A 7 19.64 15.35 6.20
CA PHE A 7 18.27 15.58 6.65
C PHE A 7 17.55 16.59 5.76
N ASP A 8 18.17 17.73 5.48
CA ASP A 8 17.55 18.79 4.66
C ASP A 8 17.30 18.32 3.22
N LEU A 9 18.16 17.43 2.71
CA LEU A 9 17.98 16.80 1.40
C LEU A 9 16.80 15.81 1.42
N THR A 10 16.70 14.98 2.46
CA THR A 10 15.61 14.00 2.58
C THR A 10 14.26 14.69 2.72
N VAL A 11 14.18 15.78 3.50
CA VAL A 11 12.94 16.58 3.64
C VAL A 11 12.55 17.22 2.31
N LYS A 12 13.49 17.81 1.58
CA LYS A 12 13.21 18.39 0.25
C LYS A 12 12.74 17.35 -0.76
N GLU A 13 13.32 16.15 -0.76
CA GLU A 13 12.89 15.05 -1.63
C GLU A 13 11.45 14.60 -1.29
N LEU A 14 11.12 14.52 0.00
CA LEU A 14 9.76 14.23 0.45
C LEU A 14 8.77 15.31 0.01
N GLU A 15 9.07 16.58 0.27
CA GLU A 15 8.24 17.72 -0.14
C GLU A 15 8.00 17.74 -1.66
N SER A 16 9.05 17.54 -2.44
CA SER A 16 8.95 17.43 -3.90
C SER A 16 8.04 16.26 -4.30
N THR A 17 8.20 15.09 -3.69
CA THR A 17 7.36 13.93 -3.97
C THR A 17 5.89 14.19 -3.64
N PHE A 18 5.60 14.79 -2.48
CA PHE A 18 4.24 15.13 -2.07
C PHE A 18 3.58 16.20 -2.95
N SER A 19 4.36 17.11 -3.55
CA SER A 19 3.83 18.16 -4.42
C SER A 19 3.21 17.65 -5.73
N HIS A 20 3.51 16.41 -6.12
CA HIS A 20 2.94 15.76 -7.31
C HIS A 20 1.66 14.97 -7.02
N LEU A 21 1.22 14.90 -5.76
CA LEU A 21 0.01 14.17 -5.39
C LEU A 21 -1.19 15.11 -5.48
N GLU A 22 -2.15 14.75 -6.32
CA GLU A 22 -3.40 15.51 -6.47
C GLU A 22 -4.39 15.12 -5.37
N ASP A 23 -5.19 16.08 -4.89
CA ASP A 23 -6.22 15.83 -3.86
C ASP A 23 -7.20 14.71 -4.26
N ASN A 24 -7.47 14.57 -5.56
CA ASN A 24 -8.34 13.51 -6.09
C ASN A 24 -7.75 12.09 -5.88
N ASP A 25 -6.44 11.95 -5.95
CA ASP A 25 -5.77 10.65 -5.72
C ASP A 25 -5.88 10.24 -4.26
N TYR A 26 -5.77 11.21 -3.34
CA TYR A 26 -5.98 10.96 -1.91
C TYR A 26 -7.41 10.54 -1.61
N GLN A 27 -8.40 11.25 -2.15
CA GLN A 27 -9.80 10.95 -1.89
C GLN A 27 -10.19 9.57 -2.44
N SER A 28 -9.77 9.25 -3.67
CA SER A 28 -10.04 7.93 -4.27
C SER A 28 -9.37 6.79 -3.50
N PHE A 29 -8.17 7.02 -2.96
CA PHE A 29 -7.50 6.05 -2.10
C PHE A 29 -8.24 5.87 -0.76
N GLU A 30 -8.63 6.97 -0.11
CA GLU A 30 -9.38 6.94 1.14
C GLU A 30 -10.70 6.18 0.98
N GLU A 31 -11.45 6.48 -0.10
CA GLU A 31 -12.70 5.80 -0.41
C GLU A 31 -12.48 4.31 -0.65
N SER A 32 -11.43 3.93 -1.38
CA SER A 32 -11.08 2.52 -1.64
C SER A 32 -10.79 1.75 -0.34
N VAL A 33 -10.00 2.33 0.56
CA VAL A 33 -9.67 1.72 1.87
C VAL A 33 -10.90 1.67 2.79
N THR A 34 -11.74 2.71 2.74
CA THR A 34 -12.91 2.85 3.60
C THR A 34 -14.08 1.97 3.15
N GLN A 35 -14.25 1.75 1.85
CA GLN A 35 -15.31 0.86 1.35
C GLN A 35 -14.91 -0.61 1.39
N ALA A 36 -13.60 -0.91 1.39
CA ALA A 36 -13.13 -2.28 1.46
C ALA A 36 -13.50 -2.96 2.80
N PRO A 37 -14.07 -4.18 2.76
CA PRO A 37 -14.33 -4.98 3.95
C PRO A 37 -13.02 -5.50 4.57
N ARG A 38 -12.04 -5.83 3.74
CA ARG A 38 -10.70 -6.28 4.15
C ARG A 38 -9.64 -5.66 3.26
N VAL A 39 -8.48 -5.35 3.84
CA VAL A 39 -7.33 -4.75 3.17
C VAL A 39 -6.14 -5.70 3.24
N PHE A 40 -5.66 -6.14 2.09
CA PHE A 40 -4.47 -6.97 1.96
C PHE A 40 -3.32 -6.11 1.47
N VAL A 41 -2.15 -6.27 2.08
CA VAL A 41 -0.95 -5.53 1.70
C VAL A 41 0.14 -6.53 1.29
N ALA A 42 0.72 -6.33 0.11
CA ALA A 42 1.76 -7.18 -0.44
C ALA A 42 2.92 -6.32 -0.95
N ASP A 43 4.09 -6.46 -0.36
CA ASP A 43 5.29 -5.80 -0.84
C ASP A 43 6.54 -6.64 -0.51
N LYS A 44 7.61 -6.46 -1.27
CA LYS A 44 8.88 -7.19 -1.10
C LYS A 44 10.01 -6.21 -0.84
N GLY A 45 10.88 -6.54 0.12
CA GLY A 45 12.03 -5.72 0.47
C GLY A 45 11.69 -4.68 1.54
N ARG A 46 12.33 -3.49 1.47
CA ARG A 46 12.23 -2.47 2.53
C ARG A 46 10.83 -1.85 2.63
N SER A 47 10.14 -1.71 1.51
CA SER A 47 8.75 -1.24 1.45
C SER A 47 7.77 -2.23 2.11
N GLY A 48 8.16 -3.51 2.26
CA GLY A 48 7.46 -4.49 3.07
C GLY A 48 7.27 -4.07 4.54
N PHE A 49 8.26 -3.39 5.14
CA PHE A 49 8.11 -2.90 6.52
C PHE A 49 7.08 -1.78 6.64
N ILE A 50 6.99 -0.90 5.63
CA ILE A 50 6.00 0.19 5.56
C ILE A 50 4.60 -0.39 5.32
N ALA A 51 4.51 -1.35 4.40
CA ALA A 51 3.29 -2.11 4.14
C ALA A 51 2.75 -2.80 5.41
N ASN A 52 3.64 -3.44 6.17
CA ASN A 52 3.29 -4.13 7.41
C ASN A 52 2.84 -3.17 8.49
N SER A 53 3.54 -2.05 8.69
CA SER A 53 3.14 -1.05 9.68
C SER A 53 1.80 -0.40 9.32
N PHE A 54 1.52 -0.20 8.02
CA PHE A 54 0.24 0.27 7.53
C PHE A 54 -0.90 -0.71 7.86
N ALA A 55 -0.75 -2.00 7.54
CA ALA A 55 -1.73 -3.02 7.93
C ALA A 55 -1.92 -3.06 9.46
N MET A 56 -0.83 -3.08 10.24
CA MET A 56 -0.92 -3.06 11.71
C MET A 56 -1.70 -1.85 12.24
N ARG A 57 -1.63 -0.69 11.57
CA ARG A 57 -2.36 0.52 11.99
C ARG A 57 -3.85 0.47 11.64
N LEU A 58 -4.23 -0.22 10.57
CA LEU A 58 -5.62 -0.36 10.15
C LEU A 58 -6.46 -1.21 11.13
N ASN A 59 -5.87 -2.24 11.73
CA ASN A 59 -6.58 -3.12 12.65
C ASN A 59 -7.19 -2.38 13.87
N PRO A 60 -6.45 -1.52 14.61
CA PRO A 60 -7.04 -0.67 15.64
C PRO A 60 -8.07 0.34 15.14
N LEU A 61 -8.04 0.70 13.86
CA LEU A 61 -9.01 1.62 13.24
C LEU A 61 -10.31 0.89 12.79
N GLY A 62 -10.47 -0.39 13.15
CA GLY A 62 -11.66 -1.18 12.81
C GLY A 62 -11.64 -1.76 11.40
N LYS A 63 -10.50 -1.67 10.70
CA LYS A 63 -10.31 -2.23 9.35
C LYS A 63 -9.56 -3.54 9.44
N LEU A 64 -10.19 -4.63 8.96
CA LEU A 64 -9.55 -5.94 8.88
C LEU A 64 -8.44 -5.88 7.84
N SER A 65 -7.20 -6.07 8.27
CA SER A 65 -6.05 -5.98 7.39
C SER A 65 -5.05 -7.12 7.58
N TYR A 66 -4.41 -7.52 6.48
CA TYR A 66 -3.55 -8.69 6.41
C TYR A 66 -2.34 -8.43 5.51
N VAL A 67 -1.22 -9.06 5.84
CA VAL A 67 0.01 -9.00 5.05
C VAL A 67 0.13 -10.28 4.23
N VAL A 68 0.17 -10.17 2.91
CA VAL A 68 0.27 -11.33 2.02
C VAL A 68 1.58 -12.06 2.23
N GLY A 69 1.50 -13.36 2.50
CA GLY A 69 2.66 -14.22 2.75
C GLY A 69 2.80 -14.67 4.21
N GLU A 70 2.03 -14.07 5.14
CA GLU A 70 1.98 -14.49 6.54
C GLU A 70 1.05 -15.70 6.74
N THR A 71 1.38 -16.56 7.70
CA THR A 71 0.64 -17.82 7.98
C THR A 71 -0.83 -17.60 8.34
N THR A 72 -1.16 -16.44 8.92
CA THR A 72 -2.52 -16.09 9.35
C THR A 72 -3.36 -15.40 8.27
N THR A 73 -2.84 -15.30 7.04
CA THR A 73 -3.51 -14.59 5.94
C THR A 73 -4.65 -15.44 5.36
N PRO A 74 -5.91 -15.00 5.45
CA PRO A 74 -7.03 -15.71 4.87
C PRO A 74 -7.06 -15.55 3.34
N SER A 75 -7.86 -16.38 2.66
CA SER A 75 -8.07 -16.26 1.22
C SER A 75 -8.69 -14.91 0.84
N ILE A 76 -8.10 -14.27 -0.17
CA ILE A 76 -8.59 -13.02 -0.77
C ILE A 76 -9.87 -13.30 -1.56
N SER A 77 -10.89 -12.46 -1.37
CA SER A 77 -12.18 -12.48 -2.05
C SER A 77 -12.30 -11.32 -3.04
N SER A 78 -13.27 -11.40 -3.94
CA SER A 78 -13.50 -10.39 -5.01
C SER A 78 -13.83 -8.99 -4.49
N ASN A 79 -14.28 -8.88 -3.24
CA ASN A 79 -14.70 -7.62 -2.64
C ASN A 79 -13.60 -6.99 -1.76
N ASP A 80 -12.44 -7.65 -1.63
CA ASP A 80 -11.35 -7.12 -0.80
C ASP A 80 -10.44 -6.18 -1.60
N LEU A 81 -9.73 -5.32 -0.88
CA LEU A 81 -8.72 -4.45 -1.45
C LEU A 81 -7.35 -5.11 -1.34
N LEU A 82 -6.59 -5.14 -2.43
CA LEU A 82 -5.18 -5.53 -2.43
C LEU A 82 -4.31 -4.33 -2.77
N PHE A 83 -3.42 -3.98 -1.85
CA PHE A 83 -2.39 -2.97 -2.02
C PHE A 83 -1.06 -3.65 -2.34
N PHE A 84 -0.47 -3.33 -3.49
CA PHE A 84 0.90 -3.72 -3.80
C PHE A 84 1.58 -2.64 -4.64
N ARG A 85 2.90 -2.57 -4.52
CA ARG A 85 3.71 -1.70 -5.36
C ARG A 85 4.12 -2.43 -6.63
N ASP A 86 3.75 -1.90 -7.79
CA ASP A 86 4.41 -2.26 -9.05
C ASP A 86 5.62 -1.31 -9.25
N GLN A 87 6.73 -1.83 -9.76
CA GLN A 87 8.00 -1.09 -9.86
C GLN A 87 7.98 0.02 -10.94
N VAL A 88 6.89 0.19 -11.68
CA VAL A 88 6.85 1.02 -12.90
C VAL A 88 6.07 2.33 -12.77
N GLN A 89 5.36 2.62 -11.68
CA GLN A 89 4.77 3.97 -11.50
C GLN A 89 4.60 4.32 -10.02
N LEU A 90 4.92 5.56 -9.65
CA LEU A 90 4.71 6.17 -8.33
C LEU A 90 3.24 6.51 -8.06
N SER A 91 2.32 5.66 -8.51
CA SER A 91 0.89 5.82 -8.35
C SER A 91 0.40 4.64 -7.52
N ILE A 92 -0.27 4.94 -6.40
CA ILE A 92 -0.96 3.96 -5.57
C ILE A 92 -1.98 3.24 -6.47
N CYS A 93 -1.60 2.05 -6.95
CA CYS A 93 -2.41 1.30 -7.89
C CYS A 93 -3.32 0.37 -7.08
N VAL A 94 -4.55 0.83 -6.82
CA VAL A 94 -5.65 0.00 -6.33
C VAL A 94 -6.03 -0.97 -7.46
N TYR A 95 -5.36 -2.13 -7.51
CA TYR A 95 -5.61 -3.09 -8.59
C TYR A 95 -6.81 -3.97 -8.22
N LEU A 96 -7.97 -3.65 -8.76
CA LEU A 96 -9.11 -4.57 -8.78
C LEU A 96 -8.75 -5.81 -9.62
N GLN A 97 -8.71 -6.94 -8.92
CA GLN A 97 -8.18 -8.22 -9.33
C GLN A 97 -9.01 -8.86 -10.47
N LYS A 98 -8.74 -8.51 -11.73
CA LYS A 98 -9.22 -9.30 -12.89
C LYS A 98 -8.28 -10.41 -13.38
N LYS A 99 -7.10 -10.63 -12.77
CA LYS A 99 -6.08 -11.56 -13.34
C LYS A 99 -5.58 -12.74 -12.50
N GLN A 100 -5.89 -12.84 -11.21
CA GLN A 100 -5.29 -13.90 -10.36
C GLN A 100 -6.16 -15.18 -10.22
N ILE A 101 -7.45 -15.16 -10.58
CA ILE A 101 -8.32 -16.36 -10.46
C ILE A 101 -8.05 -17.41 -11.57
N GLN A 102 -7.39 -17.05 -12.68
CA GLN A 102 -7.10 -18.02 -13.75
C GLN A 102 -5.82 -18.85 -13.56
N SER A 103 -4.92 -18.50 -12.64
CA SER A 103 -3.69 -19.28 -12.42
C SER A 103 -3.78 -20.34 -11.31
N ALA A 104 -4.87 -20.36 -10.53
CA ALA A 104 -5.11 -21.35 -9.48
C ALA A 104 -6.07 -22.49 -9.92
N ARG A 105 -6.35 -22.60 -11.23
CA ARG A 105 -7.21 -23.63 -11.83
C ARG A 105 -6.48 -24.49 -12.88
N LYS A 106 -5.16 -24.63 -12.76
CA LYS A 106 -4.40 -25.69 -13.44
C LYS A 106 -3.69 -26.54 -12.42
#